data_AF-R0MMG5-F1
#
_entry.id   AF-R0MMG5-F1
#
_cell.length_a   1.000
_cell.length_b   1.000
_cell.length_c   1.000
_cell.angle_alpha   90.00
_cell.angle_beta   90.00
_cell.angle_gamma   90.00
#
_symmetry.space_group_name_H-M   'P 1'
#
loop_
_entity.id
_entity.type
_entity.pdbx_description
1 polymer ?
#
loop_
_entity_poly.entity_id
_entity_poly.type
_entity_poly.pdbx_seq_one_letter_code
_entity_poly.pdbx_strand_id
1 'polypeptide(L)'
;MEDYTLSKKILLDTIQSVTGGDPTINDYISIHKEILDTKFTLINQNHFKSICEKLKNLPQEIEDLEINLCTKKIKCPLTQEKISEPFYSTCGHVFERTAIKEYLMRNKRICPNVGCKKEVKEKQSLF
;
A
#
# COMPACT_ATOMS: atom_id res chain seq x y z
N MET A 1 29.76 1.97 -13.38
CA MET A 1 29.77 2.81 -12.14
C MET A 1 29.46 4.28 -12.47
N GLU A 2 29.88 4.77 -13.63
CA GLU A 2 29.60 6.12 -14.16
C GLU A 2 28.12 6.38 -14.50
N ASP A 3 27.40 5.36 -14.99
CA ASP A 3 26.00 5.48 -15.39
C ASP A 3 25.03 5.68 -14.20
N TYR A 4 25.35 5.03 -13.07
CA TYR A 4 24.62 5.20 -11.81
C TYR A 4 24.82 6.59 -11.21
N THR A 5 26.02 7.14 -11.35
CA THR A 5 26.35 8.49 -10.85
C THR A 5 25.71 9.57 -11.69
N LEU A 6 25.63 9.38 -13.01
CA LEU A 6 24.90 10.26 -13.92
C LEU A 6 23.38 10.25 -13.64
N SER A 7 22.79 9.05 -13.52
CA SER A 7 21.37 8.89 -13.21
C SER A 7 20.99 9.52 -11.86
N LYS A 8 21.84 9.35 -10.85
CA LYS A 8 21.65 9.98 -9.53
C LYS A 8 21.71 11.51 -9.61
N LYS A 9 22.60 12.06 -10.44
CA LYS A 9 22.75 13.50 -10.63
C LYS A 9 21.52 14.12 -11.30
N ILE A 10 21.03 13.51 -12.38
CA ILE A 10 19.82 13.97 -13.10
C ILE A 10 18.60 13.99 -12.17
N LEU A 11 18.44 12.97 -11.33
CA LEU A 11 17.38 12.90 -10.33
C LEU A 11 17.47 14.03 -9.30
N LEU A 12 18.68 14.31 -8.78
CA LEU A 12 18.89 15.37 -7.80
C LEU A 12 18.64 16.76 -8.39
N ASP A 13 19.14 17.02 -9.60
CA ASP A 13 18.94 18.30 -10.30
C ASP A 13 17.45 18.55 -10.60
N THR A 14 16.72 17.49 -10.97
CA THR A 14 15.27 17.57 -11.20
C THR A 14 14.52 17.89 -9.91
N ILE A 15 14.86 17.24 -8.79
CA ILE A 15 14.23 17.50 -7.49
C ILE A 15 14.48 18.94 -7.05
N GLN A 16 15.71 19.44 -7.16
CA GLN A 16 16.06 20.82 -6.80
C GLN A 16 15.33 21.86 -7.66
N SER A 17 15.12 21.58 -8.94
CA SER A 17 14.37 22.47 -9.84
C SER A 17 12.90 22.61 -9.48
N VAL A 18 12.31 21.60 -8.85
CA VAL A 18 10.90 21.58 -8.42
C VAL A 18 10.73 22.18 -7.03
N THR A 19 11.71 22.02 -6.14
CA THR A 19 11.60 22.46 -4.74
C THR A 19 12.11 23.88 -4.49
N GLY A 20 12.82 24.50 -5.44
CA GLY A 20 13.25 25.91 -5.38
C GLY A 20 14.23 26.25 -4.25
N GLY A 21 14.74 25.25 -3.54
CA GLY A 21 15.63 25.35 -2.38
C GLY A 21 15.85 23.98 -1.72
N ASP A 22 16.71 23.92 -0.70
CA ASP A 22 16.91 22.71 0.11
C ASP A 22 15.61 22.39 0.85
N PRO A 23 14.92 21.29 0.49
CA PRO A 23 13.63 20.98 1.08
C PRO A 23 13.82 20.69 2.56
N THR A 24 12.94 21.23 3.39
CA THR A 24 12.94 20.84 4.80
C THR A 24 12.55 19.36 4.90
N ILE A 25 12.89 18.73 6.02
CA ILE A 25 12.48 17.35 6.29
C ILE A 25 10.95 17.18 6.13
N ASN A 26 10.16 18.20 6.46
CA ASN A 26 8.71 18.18 6.31
C ASN A 26 8.25 18.21 4.85
N ASP A 27 9.02 18.85 3.97
CA ASP A 27 8.72 18.91 2.53
C ASP A 27 8.99 17.55 1.88
N TYR A 28 10.11 16.90 2.22
CA TYR A 28 10.39 15.52 1.78
C TYR A 28 9.31 14.54 2.23
N ILE A 29 8.85 14.66 3.48
CA ILE A 29 7.76 13.82 4.01
C ILE A 29 6.46 14.07 3.24
N SER A 30 6.18 15.32 2.87
CA SER A 30 4.96 15.70 2.15
C SER A 30 4.97 15.19 0.71
N ILE A 31 6.08 15.37 -0.01
CA ILE A 31 6.30 14.81 -1.35
C ILE A 31 6.17 13.29 -1.32
N HIS A 32 6.77 12.62 -0.32
CA HIS A 32 6.68 11.16 -0.21
C HIS A 32 5.24 10.68 0.03
N LYS A 33 4.48 11.38 0.87
CA LYS A 33 3.06 11.08 1.10
C LYS A 33 2.23 11.28 -0.16
N GLU A 34 2.45 12.37 -0.88
CA GLU A 34 1.74 12.66 -2.13
C GLU A 34 2.03 11.60 -3.19
N ILE A 35 3.28 11.16 -3.35
CA ILE A 35 3.65 10.06 -4.25
C ILE A 35 2.96 8.75 -3.85
N LEU A 36 2.92 8.42 -2.56
CA LEU A 36 2.25 7.22 -2.06
C LEU A 36 0.72 7.27 -2.31
N ASP A 37 0.09 8.40 -2.02
CA ASP A 37 -1.35 8.59 -2.20
C ASP A 37 -1.73 8.59 -3.70
N THR A 38 -0.87 9.18 -4.55
CA THR A 38 -1.02 9.20 -6.01
C THR A 38 -0.85 7.80 -6.61
N LYS A 39 0.08 6.99 -6.09
CA LYS A 39 0.27 5.59 -6.51
C LYS A 39 -0.94 4.72 -6.19
N PHE A 40 -1.68 5.02 -5.11
CA PHE A 40 -2.93 4.34 -4.76
C PHE A 40 -4.13 4.81 -5.61
N THR A 41 -4.13 6.04 -6.10
CA THR A 41 -5.23 6.59 -6.93
C THR A 41 -5.10 6.26 -8.42
N LEU A 42 -3.89 6.12 -8.95
CA LEU A 42 -3.67 5.86 -10.39
C LEU A 42 -3.89 4.41 -10.82
N ILE A 43 -3.98 3.44 -9.90
CA ILE A 43 -4.38 2.08 -10.25
C ILE A 43 -5.90 2.01 -10.24
N ASN A 44 -6.51 2.43 -11.35
CA ASN A 44 -7.90 2.08 -11.63
C ASN A 44 -8.00 0.55 -11.59
N GLN A 45 -8.65 0.02 -10.57
CA GLN A 45 -8.71 -1.42 -10.31
C GLN A 45 -9.30 -2.20 -11.49
N ASN A 46 -10.24 -1.58 -12.22
CA ASN A 46 -10.83 -2.17 -13.42
C ASN A 46 -9.85 -2.15 -14.60
N HIS A 47 -9.08 -1.08 -14.75
CA HIS A 47 -8.02 -1.01 -15.75
C HIS A 47 -6.91 -2.03 -15.48
N PHE A 48 -6.49 -2.17 -14.22
CA PHE A 48 -5.52 -3.18 -13.81
C PHE A 48 -6.04 -4.60 -14.03
N LYS A 49 -7.31 -4.86 -13.72
CA LYS A 49 -7.95 -6.16 -14.00
C LYS A 49 -7.99 -6.45 -15.50
N SER A 50 -8.35 -5.48 -16.33
CA SER A 50 -8.37 -5.60 -17.78
C SER A 50 -6.98 -5.88 -18.37
N ILE A 51 -5.94 -5.19 -17.89
CA ILE A 51 -4.55 -5.45 -18.29
C ILE A 51 -4.15 -6.87 -17.88
N CYS A 52 -4.44 -7.29 -16.66
CA CYS A 52 -4.16 -8.66 -16.20
C CYS A 52 -4.85 -9.73 -17.07
N GLU A 53 -6.08 -9.49 -17.51
CA GLU A 53 -6.81 -10.40 -18.40
C GLU A 53 -6.21 -10.45 -19.80
N LYS A 54 -5.76 -9.30 -20.34
CA LYS A 54 -5.08 -9.26 -21.63
C LYS A 54 -3.73 -9.98 -21.59
N LEU A 55 -2.96 -9.81 -20.52
CA LEU A 55 -1.66 -10.46 -20.33
C LEU A 55 -1.78 -11.99 -20.24
N LYS A 56 -2.86 -12.52 -19.67
CA LYS A 56 -3.12 -13.98 -19.62
C LYS A 56 -3.31 -14.62 -21.00
N ASN A 57 -3.71 -13.81 -21.99
CA ASN A 57 -4.03 -14.28 -23.34
C ASN A 57 -2.92 -13.95 -24.36
N LEU A 58 -1.78 -13.40 -23.93
CA LEU A 58 -0.66 -13.18 -24.86
C LEU A 58 0.04 -14.51 -25.18
N PRO A 59 0.42 -14.73 -26.45
CA PRO A 59 1.23 -15.88 -26.83
C PRO A 59 2.57 -15.87 -26.10
N GLN A 60 3.01 -17.06 -25.70
CA GLN A 60 4.05 -17.36 -24.72
C GLN A 60 5.49 -17.12 -25.24
N GLU A 61 5.69 -16.16 -26.14
CA GLU A 61 7.00 -15.79 -26.69
C GLU A 61 7.45 -14.39 -26.20
N ILE A 62 7.24 -14.12 -24.91
CA ILE A 62 7.83 -12.95 -24.26
C ILE A 62 8.89 -13.49 -23.31
N GLU A 63 10.15 -13.16 -23.61
CA GLU A 63 11.29 -13.39 -22.71
C GLU A 63 10.95 -13.03 -21.27
N ASP A 64 11.40 -13.90 -20.37
CA ASP A 64 11.05 -14.04 -18.96
C ASP A 64 10.75 -12.74 -18.21
N LEU A 65 9.52 -12.23 -18.36
CA LEU A 65 8.98 -11.24 -17.45
C LEU A 65 8.39 -12.00 -16.27
N GLU A 66 9.20 -12.15 -15.22
CA GLU A 66 8.80 -12.81 -13.99
C GLU A 66 7.77 -11.92 -13.24
N ILE A 67 6.51 -11.98 -13.67
CA ILE A 67 5.37 -11.35 -12.98
C ILE A 67 5.20 -12.12 -11.66
N ASN A 68 5.88 -11.64 -10.63
CA ASN A 68 5.62 -12.03 -9.26
C ASN A 68 4.20 -11.57 -8.91
N LEU A 69 3.20 -12.43 -9.23
CA LEU A 69 1.85 -12.32 -8.71
C LEU A 69 1.97 -12.34 -7.19
N CYS A 70 2.06 -11.16 -6.59
CA CYS A 70 2.09 -10.97 -5.16
C CYS A 70 0.67 -11.25 -4.64
N THR A 71 0.26 -12.50 -4.72
CA THR A 71 -0.86 -13.07 -3.96
C THR A 71 -0.42 -13.14 -2.51
N LYS A 72 -0.06 -11.98 -1.93
CA LYS A 72 0.17 -11.88 -0.49
C LYS A 72 -1.16 -12.25 0.15
N LYS A 73 -1.23 -13.50 0.61
CA LYS A 73 -2.28 -13.97 1.51
C LYS A 73 -2.36 -12.93 2.61
N ILE A 74 -3.44 -12.16 2.66
CA ILE A 74 -3.60 -11.08 3.62
C ILE A 74 -3.51 -11.73 5.00
N LYS A 75 -2.46 -11.38 5.75
CA LYS A 75 -2.27 -11.83 7.13
C LYS A 75 -2.87 -10.80 8.07
N CYS A 76 -3.54 -11.27 9.10
CA CYS A 76 -4.05 -10.42 10.16
C CYS A 76 -2.86 -9.81 10.92
N PRO A 77 -2.74 -8.48 11.06
CA PRO A 77 -1.64 -7.89 11.82
C PRO A 77 -1.71 -8.18 13.32
N LEU A 78 -2.87 -8.63 13.84
CA LEU A 78 -3.04 -9.03 15.23
C LEU A 78 -2.62 -10.48 15.50
N THR A 79 -3.03 -11.44 14.64
CA THR A 79 -2.72 -12.87 14.85
C THR A 79 -1.51 -13.36 14.04
N GLN A 80 -1.07 -12.60 13.03
CA GLN A 80 -0.06 -12.98 12.04
C GLN A 80 -0.43 -14.21 11.18
N GLU A 81 -1.67 -14.68 11.29
CA GLU A 81 -2.24 -15.77 10.51
C GLU A 81 -3.01 -15.25 9.29
N LYS A 82 -3.31 -16.15 8.35
CA LYS A 82 -4.13 -15.82 7.17
C LYS A 82 -5.54 -15.39 7.63
N ILE A 83 -6.07 -14.31 7.06
CA ILE A 83 -7.45 -13.89 7.31
C ILE A 83 -8.41 -14.82 6.59
N SER A 84 -9.34 -15.37 7.35
CA SER A 84 -10.48 -16.20 6.92
C SER A 84 -11.74 -15.36 6.85
N GLU A 85 -12.05 -14.62 7.92
CA GLU A 85 -13.22 -13.74 7.98
C GLU A 85 -12.76 -12.29 8.20
N PRO A 86 -12.74 -11.45 7.15
CA PRO A 86 -12.19 -10.11 7.26
C PRO A 86 -13.13 -9.18 8.06
N PHE A 87 -12.53 -8.45 8.98
CA PHE A 87 -13.09 -7.27 9.62
C PHE A 87 -12.37 -6.03 9.08
N TYR A 88 -13.07 -5.22 8.31
CA TYR A 88 -12.54 -3.98 7.75
C TYR A 88 -12.74 -2.84 8.74
N SER A 89 -11.65 -2.34 9.32
CA SER A 89 -11.75 -1.19 10.19
C SER A 89 -11.78 0.12 9.41
N THR A 90 -12.50 1.12 9.93
CA THR A 90 -12.45 2.51 9.43
C THR A 90 -11.05 3.13 9.48
N CYS A 91 -10.13 2.58 10.29
CA CYS A 91 -8.74 3.03 10.31
C CYS A 91 -7.90 2.56 9.10
N GLY A 92 -8.45 1.67 8.25
CA GLY A 92 -7.79 1.12 7.05
C GLY A 92 -7.15 -0.26 7.25
N HIS A 93 -7.03 -0.74 8.49
CA HIS A 93 -6.49 -2.07 8.77
C HIS A 93 -7.58 -3.15 8.70
N VAL A 94 -7.19 -4.32 8.20
CA VAL A 94 -8.04 -5.52 8.12
C VAL A 94 -7.55 -6.55 9.12
N PHE A 95 -8.47 -7.08 9.92
CA PHE A 95 -8.19 -8.08 10.94
C PHE A 95 -9.03 -9.33 10.70
N GLU A 96 -8.62 -10.45 11.30
CA GLU A 96 -9.52 -11.59 11.50
C GLU A 96 -10.64 -11.20 12.47
N ARG A 97 -11.89 -11.52 12.12
CA ARG A 97 -13.09 -11.01 12.80
C ARG A 97 -13.17 -11.47 14.24
N THR A 98 -12.90 -12.74 14.51
CA THR A 98 -12.93 -13.31 15.86
C THR A 98 -11.88 -12.64 16.74
N ALA A 99 -10.65 -12.57 16.25
CA ALA A 99 -9.51 -12.00 16.97
C ALA A 99 -9.70 -10.53 17.34
N ILE A 100 -10.18 -9.70 16.40
CA ILE A 100 -10.40 -8.27 16.71
C ILE A 100 -11.58 -8.07 17.67
N LYS A 101 -12.64 -8.88 17.58
CA LYS A 101 -13.75 -8.82 18.54
C LYS A 101 -13.28 -9.16 19.96
N GLU A 102 -12.51 -10.22 20.12
CA GLU A 102 -11.93 -10.61 21.41
C GLU A 102 -11.01 -9.53 21.97
N TYR A 103 -10.15 -8.94 21.13
CA TYR A 103 -9.28 -7.85 21.51
C TYR A 103 -10.08 -6.65 22.06
N LEU A 104 -11.14 -6.24 21.35
CA LEU A 104 -11.98 -5.09 21.71
C LEU A 104 -12.85 -5.32 22.96
N MET A 105 -13.10 -6.58 23.33
CA MET A 105 -13.78 -6.89 24.60
C MET A 105 -12.87 -6.67 25.82
N ARG A 106 -11.56 -6.87 25.66
CA ARG A 106 -10.57 -6.83 26.77
C ARG A 106 -9.81 -5.51 26.84
N ASN A 107 -9.77 -4.74 25.75
CA ASN A 107 -8.95 -3.54 25.62
C ASN A 107 -9.79 -2.33 25.24
N LYS A 108 -9.19 -1.14 25.34
CA LYS A 108 -9.75 0.07 24.73
C LYS A 108 -9.96 -0.17 23.23
N ARG A 109 -10.96 0.48 22.64
CA ARG A 109 -11.29 0.36 21.20
C ARG A 109 -10.26 1.04 20.29
N ILE A 110 -8.97 0.95 20.59
CA ILE A 110 -7.86 1.51 19.82
C ILE A 110 -7.30 0.41 18.91
N CYS A 111 -6.87 0.78 17.71
CA CYS A 111 -6.29 -0.15 16.75
C CYS A 111 -5.07 -0.89 17.35
N PRO A 112 -5.02 -2.23 17.30
CA PRO A 112 -3.88 -2.99 17.81
C PRO A 112 -2.66 -2.93 16.88
N ASN A 113 -2.81 -2.39 15.65
CA ASN A 113 -1.68 -2.22 14.75
C ASN A 113 -0.73 -1.16 15.29
N VAL A 114 0.54 -1.52 15.49
CA VAL A 114 1.56 -0.65 16.08
C VAL A 114 1.64 0.66 15.29
N GLY A 115 1.63 1.79 16.01
CA GLY A 115 1.65 3.13 15.44
C GLY A 115 0.28 3.69 15.01
N CYS A 116 -0.76 2.86 14.93
CA CYS A 116 -2.12 3.34 14.67
C CYS A 116 -2.83 3.71 15.97
N LYS A 117 -3.14 5.01 16.15
CA LYS A 117 -3.86 5.52 17.33
C LYS A 117 -5.36 5.70 17.12
N LYS A 118 -5.89 5.26 15.97
CA LYS A 118 -7.30 5.44 15.60
C LYS A 118 -8.21 4.44 16.34
N GLU A 119 -9.44 4.86 16.59
CA GLU A 119 -10.48 3.97 17.13
C GLU A 119 -10.87 2.90 16.11
N VAL A 120 -11.07 1.66 16.56
CA VAL A 120 -11.55 0.55 15.73
C VAL A 120 -13.07 0.62 15.65
N LYS A 121 -13.57 0.94 14.46
CA LYS A 121 -14.97 0.75 14.07
C LYS A 121 -15.03 -0.10 12.82
N GLU A 122 -16.06 -0.93 12.70
CA GLU A 122 -16.28 -1.68 11.48
C GLU A 122 -16.76 -0.74 10.38
N LYS A 123 -16.15 -0.82 9.21
CA LYS A 123 -16.63 -0.14 8.02
C LYS A 123 -17.87 -0.89 7.54
N GLN A 124 -19.05 -0.30 7.71
CA GLN A 124 -20.26 -0.84 7.11
C GLN A 124 -20.11 -0.79 5.59
N SER A 125 -20.31 -1.94 4.94
CA SER A 125 -20.36 -1.99 3.49
C SER A 125 -21.67 -1.33 3.07
N LEU A 126 -21.60 -0.08 2.60
CA LEU A 126 -22.68 0.53 1.84
C LEU A 126 -22.74 -0.24 0.52
N PHE A 127 -23.74 -1.11 0.39
CA PHE A 127 -24.18 -1.65 -0.89
C PHE A 127 -24.90 -0.55 -1.68
#